data_AF-A0A7X4LPT1-F1
#
_entry.id   AF-A0A7X4LPT1-F1
#
_cell.length_a   1.000
_cell.length_b   1.000
_cell.length_c   1.000
_cell.angle_alpha   90.00
_cell.angle_beta   90.00
_cell.angle_gamma   90.00
#
_symmetry.space_group_name_H-M   'P 1'
#
loop_
_entity.id
_entity.type
_entity.pdbx_description
1 polymer ?
#
loop_
_entity_poly.entity_id
_entity_poly.type
_entity_poly.pdbx_seq_one_letter_code
_entity_poly.pdbx_strand_id
1 'polypeptide(L)'
;MIVLMKNRREISDISNTLEKHYQACFKLTHKTAYDSIFRSVSRFITLEEALLNQLTQFDCDKNNIQIRKNQFNNTEIFESYGELLNANTSLIKYLTEMIAVIENIEVCSLLSYWTAAMKIENDDIASKIEYAHTIT
;
A
#
# COMPACT_ATOMS: atom_id res chain seq x y z
N MET A 1 -2.25 -1.16 -34.31
CA MET A 1 -3.39 -1.81 -33.64
C MET A 1 -3.13 -1.72 -32.15
N ILE A 2 -3.75 -0.78 -31.44
CA ILE A 2 -3.58 -0.64 -29.99
C ILE A 2 -4.47 -1.70 -29.35
N VAL A 3 -3.87 -2.77 -28.83
CA VAL A 3 -4.59 -3.71 -27.97
C VAL A 3 -4.94 -2.93 -26.71
N LEU A 4 -6.21 -2.53 -26.57
CA LEU A 4 -6.71 -1.95 -25.34
C LEU A 4 -6.51 -3.00 -24.24
N MET A 5 -5.59 -2.74 -23.31
CA MET A 5 -5.44 -3.60 -22.14
C MET A 5 -6.77 -3.61 -21.40
N LYS A 6 -7.38 -4.81 -21.28
CA LYS A 6 -8.51 -5.03 -20.40
C LYS A 6 -8.11 -4.58 -18.98
N ASN A 7 -9.06 -3.99 -18.27
CA ASN A 7 -8.90 -3.51 -16.88
C ASN A 7 -7.95 -2.31 -16.66
N ARG A 8 -7.67 -1.50 -17.69
CA ARG A 8 -6.79 -0.30 -17.55
C ARG A 8 -7.28 0.66 -16.45
N ARG A 9 -8.59 0.86 -16.33
CA ARG A 9 -9.18 1.78 -15.35
C ARG A 9 -8.95 1.28 -13.93
N GLU A 10 -9.21 0.00 -13.70
CA GLU A 10 -9.05 -0.69 -12.43
C GLU A 10 -7.58 -0.65 -11.97
N ILE A 11 -6.63 -0.88 -12.88
CA ILE A 11 -5.18 -0.80 -12.59
C ILE A 11 -4.77 0.62 -12.23
N SER A 12 -5.34 1.63 -12.90
CA SER A 12 -5.09 3.04 -12.57
C SER A 12 -5.67 3.40 -11.20
N ASP A 13 -6.90 2.98 -10.90
CA ASP A 13 -7.57 3.20 -9.62
C ASP A 13 -6.80 2.55 -8.46
N ILE A 14 -6.27 1.33 -8.67
CA ILE A 14 -5.39 0.67 -7.70
C ILE A 14 -4.13 1.50 -7.49
N SER A 15 -3.46 1.89 -8.57
CA SER A 15 -2.20 2.64 -8.49
C SER A 15 -2.38 3.97 -7.76
N ASN A 16 -3.46 4.70 -8.03
CA ASN A 16 -3.81 5.95 -7.36
C ASN A 16 -4.12 5.73 -5.87
N THR A 17 -4.80 4.63 -5.53
CA THR A 17 -5.16 4.31 -4.14
C THR A 17 -3.92 3.93 -3.33
N LEU A 18 -3.07 3.05 -3.87
CA LEU A 18 -1.79 2.68 -3.27
C LEU A 18 -0.88 3.90 -3.09
N GLU A 19 -0.83 4.80 -4.07
CA GLU A 19 0.03 5.97 -3.98
C GLU A 19 -0.40 6.92 -2.85
N LYS A 20 -1.70 7.20 -2.74
CA LYS A 20 -2.23 8.02 -1.64
C LYS A 20 -1.92 7.39 -0.28
N HIS A 21 -2.10 6.07 -0.18
CA HIS A 21 -1.84 5.32 1.04
C HIS A 21 -0.35 5.35 1.42
N TYR A 22 0.54 5.04 0.47
CA TYR A 22 1.99 5.09 0.62
C TYR A 22 2.47 6.47 1.11
N GLN A 23 1.95 7.55 0.52
CA GLN A 23 2.28 8.91 0.92
C GLN A 23 1.86 9.24 2.36
N ALA A 24 0.68 8.76 2.79
CA ALA A 24 0.20 8.93 4.16
C ALA A 24 1.04 8.12 5.17
N CYS A 25 1.43 6.89 4.82
CA CYS A 25 2.26 6.01 5.65
C CYS A 25 3.66 6.57 5.86
N PHE A 26 4.30 7.06 4.79
CA PHE A 26 5.68 7.54 4.83
C PHE A 26 5.90 8.63 5.90
N LYS A 27 4.93 9.53 6.07
CA LYS A 27 5.00 10.64 7.03
C LYS A 27 4.91 10.21 8.51
N LEU A 28 4.35 9.02 8.80
CA LEU A 28 4.27 8.49 10.17
C LEU A 28 5.62 7.95 10.67
N THR A 29 6.51 7.52 9.75
CA THR A 29 7.82 6.94 10.07
C THR A 29 8.78 7.91 10.77
N HIS A 30 8.39 9.18 10.96
CA HIS A 30 9.22 10.20 11.62
C HIS A 30 8.78 10.50 13.07
N LYS A 31 7.73 9.87 13.60
CA LYS A 31 7.28 9.99 15.01
C LYS A 31 7.73 8.77 15.86
N THR A 32 8.88 8.91 16.52
CA THR A 32 9.41 8.25 17.75
C THR A 32 9.05 6.80 18.19
N ALA A 33 10.13 6.09 18.59
CA ALA A 33 10.38 5.28 19.82
C ALA A 33 10.02 3.78 19.95
N TYR A 34 9.21 3.14 19.11
CA TYR A 34 9.01 1.67 19.17
C TYR A 34 9.68 0.96 17.98
N ASP A 35 10.94 0.57 18.18
CA ASP A 35 11.78 -0.10 17.18
C ASP A 35 11.09 -1.25 16.44
N SER A 36 10.26 -2.04 17.14
CA SER A 36 9.60 -3.21 16.57
C SER A 36 8.38 -2.87 15.70
N ILE A 37 7.55 -1.91 16.11
CA ILE A 37 6.39 -1.42 15.34
C ILE A 37 6.90 -0.66 14.11
N PHE A 38 7.88 0.22 14.31
CA PHE A 38 8.51 0.98 13.24
C PHE A 38 9.08 0.07 12.14
N ARG A 39 9.74 -1.04 12.51
CA ARG A 39 10.25 -2.01 11.54
C ARG A 39 9.13 -2.65 10.71
N SER A 40 8.00 -3.00 11.32
CA SER A 40 6.86 -3.59 10.59
C SER A 40 6.20 -2.58 9.66
N VAL A 41 6.01 -1.34 10.13
CA VAL A 41 5.51 -0.25 9.28
C VAL A 41 6.45 0.00 8.10
N SER A 42 7.76 0.01 8.35
CA SER A 42 8.76 0.18 7.29
C SER A 42 8.72 -0.95 6.26
N ARG A 43 8.51 -2.20 6.71
CA ARG A 43 8.32 -3.33 5.78
C ARG A 43 7.03 -3.18 4.98
N PHE A 44 5.91 -2.81 5.61
CA PHE A 44 4.65 -2.55 4.92
C PHE A 44 4.81 -1.51 3.79
N ILE A 45 5.43 -0.37 4.11
CA ILE A 45 5.72 0.71 3.14
C ILE A 45 6.60 0.20 1.98
N THR A 46 7.59 -0.65 2.28
CA THR A 46 8.46 -1.26 1.26
C THR A 46 7.67 -2.18 0.32
N LEU A 47 6.70 -2.95 0.85
CA LEU A 47 5.82 -3.79 0.05
C LEU A 47 4.93 -2.95 -0.87
N GLU A 48 4.39 -1.83 -0.37
CA GLU A 48 3.61 -0.88 -1.18
C GLU A 48 4.44 -0.27 -2.31
N GLU A 49 5.65 0.22 -2.01
CA GLU A 49 6.55 0.79 -3.03
C GLU A 49 6.91 -0.26 -4.10
N ALA A 50 7.17 -1.51 -3.69
CA ALA A 50 7.46 -2.60 -4.61
C ALA A 50 6.26 -2.92 -5.51
N LEU A 51 5.04 -2.99 -4.96
CA LEU A 51 3.83 -3.21 -5.73
C LEU A 51 3.58 -2.07 -6.71
N LEU A 52 3.67 -0.81 -6.27
CA LEU A 52 3.53 0.37 -7.12
C LEU A 52 4.51 0.35 -8.29
N ASN A 53 5.79 0.05 -8.03
CA ASN A 53 6.81 -0.05 -9.06
C ASN A 53 6.47 -1.14 -10.09
N GLN A 54 5.97 -2.30 -9.64
CA GLN A 54 5.59 -3.38 -10.54
C GLN A 54 4.29 -3.10 -11.30
N LEU A 55 3.35 -2.33 -10.75
CA LEU A 55 2.13 -1.95 -11.47
C LEU A 55 2.41 -1.01 -12.65
N THR A 56 3.51 -0.25 -12.62
CA THR A 56 3.88 0.67 -13.70
C THR A 56 4.15 -0.01 -15.04
N GLN A 57 4.45 -1.31 -15.05
CA GLN A 57 4.60 -2.07 -16.30
C GLN A 57 3.24 -2.34 -16.98
N PHE A 58 2.15 -2.24 -16.23
CA PHE A 58 0.78 -2.44 -16.72
C PHE A 58 0.02 -1.12 -16.92
N ASP A 59 0.56 -0.01 -16.39
CA ASP A 59 0.01 1.32 -16.61
C ASP A 59 0.56 1.92 -17.91
N CYS A 60 -0.35 2.34 -18.80
CA CYS A 60 0.02 2.93 -20.09
C CYS A 60 0.56 4.36 -19.95
N ASP A 61 0.27 5.04 -18.84
CA ASP A 61 0.75 6.41 -18.57
C ASP A 61 2.15 6.37 -17.92
N LYS A 62 3.12 5.99 -18.76
CA LYS A 62 4.54 5.70 -18.43
C LYS A 62 5.41 6.84 -17.88
N ASN A 63 4.83 7.98 -17.49
CA ASN A 63 5.59 9.11 -16.97
C ASN A 63 5.04 9.47 -15.61
N ASN A 64 5.48 8.88 -14.48
CA ASN A 64 5.30 9.57 -13.20
C ASN A 64 6.10 9.08 -11.98
N ILE A 65 6.85 7.98 -11.97
CA ILE A 65 7.49 7.54 -10.69
C ILE A 65 8.40 8.62 -10.06
N GLN A 66 9.13 9.40 -10.88
CA GLN A 66 9.96 10.52 -10.39
C GLN A 66 9.16 11.78 -9.98
N ILE A 67 7.95 11.98 -10.51
CA ILE A 67 7.09 13.11 -10.16
C ILE A 67 6.38 12.85 -8.81
N ARG A 68 6.11 11.58 -8.50
CA ARG A 68 5.36 11.13 -7.30
C ARG A 68 6.11 11.34 -5.98
N LYS A 69 7.45 11.43 -5.99
CA LYS A 69 8.26 11.79 -4.80
C LYS A 69 8.28 13.31 -4.49
N ASN A 70 7.76 14.17 -5.37
CA ASN A 70 7.78 15.62 -5.17
C ASN A 70 6.40 16.22 -4.80
N GLN A 71 5.34 15.40 -4.72
CA GLN A 71 3.97 15.83 -4.42
C GLN A 71 3.49 15.48 -3.00
N PHE A 72 4.39 15.34 -2.04
CA PHE A 72 4.03 15.02 -0.64
C PHE A 72 3.28 16.13 0.12
N ASN A 73 3.00 17.28 -0.49
CA ASN A 73 2.61 18.49 0.24
C ASN A 73 1.15 18.53 0.72
N ASN A 74 0.25 17.66 0.24
CA ASN A 74 -1.20 17.74 0.56
C ASN A 74 -1.86 16.44 1.05
N THR A 75 -1.11 15.37 1.30
CA THR A 75 -1.68 14.11 1.79
C THR A 75 -1.90 14.14 3.30
N GLU A 76 -3.13 13.85 3.74
CA GLU A 76 -3.49 13.63 5.16
C GLU A 76 -2.53 12.63 5.80
N ILE A 77 -2.12 12.93 7.03
CA ILE A 77 -1.11 12.16 7.77
C ILE A 77 -1.87 11.33 8.78
N PHE A 78 -1.51 10.05 8.93
CA PHE A 78 -2.01 9.27 10.07
C PHE A 78 -1.48 9.86 11.38
N GLU A 79 -2.35 10.08 12.35
CA GLU A 79 -1.97 10.67 13.63
C GLU A 79 -1.47 9.62 14.64
N SER A 80 -1.81 8.34 14.41
CA SER A 80 -1.45 7.22 15.27
C SER A 80 -1.20 5.91 14.49
N TYR A 81 -0.54 4.95 15.14
CA TYR A 81 -0.40 3.59 14.60
C TYR A 81 -1.75 2.84 14.49
N GLY A 82 -2.76 3.20 15.30
CA GLY A 82 -4.10 2.64 15.18
C GLY A 82 -4.84 3.10 13.92
N GLU A 83 -4.68 4.37 13.55
CA GLU A 83 -5.20 4.88 12.28
C GLU A 83 -4.51 4.23 11.08
N LEU A 84 -3.18 4.09 11.13
CA LEU A 84 -2.43 3.35 10.12
C LEU A 84 -2.94 1.92 9.97
N LEU A 85 -3.13 1.19 11.09
CA LEU A 85 -3.62 -0.19 11.08
C LEU A 85 -4.99 -0.30 10.39
N ASN A 86 -5.90 0.64 10.66
CA ASN A 86 -7.22 0.69 10.02
C ASN A 86 -7.12 1.02 8.53
N ALA A 87 -6.23 1.94 8.15
CA ALA A 87 -6.00 2.30 6.76
C ALA A 87 -5.40 1.14 5.96
N ASN A 88 -4.38 0.47 6.50
CA ASN A 88 -3.79 -0.74 5.92
C ASN A 88 -4.85 -1.82 5.71
N THR A 89 -5.70 -2.05 6.72
CA THR A 89 -6.80 -3.04 6.64
C THR A 89 -7.77 -2.70 5.51
N SER A 90 -8.11 -1.41 5.37
CA SER A 90 -8.99 -0.92 4.31
C SER A 90 -8.35 -1.08 2.93
N LEU A 91 -7.05 -0.80 2.80
CA LEU A 91 -6.30 -1.02 1.57
C LEU A 91 -6.27 -2.51 1.19
N ILE A 92 -5.92 -3.39 2.12
CA ILE A 92 -5.87 -4.85 1.89
C ILE A 92 -7.24 -5.37 1.43
N LYS A 93 -8.31 -4.90 2.08
CA LYS A 93 -9.68 -5.25 1.69
C LYS A 93 -9.99 -4.79 0.26
N TYR A 94 -9.69 -3.54 -0.06
CA TYR A 94 -9.88 -2.99 -1.40
C TYR A 94 -9.10 -3.80 -2.45
N LEU A 95 -7.83 -4.12 -2.22
CA LEU A 95 -7.04 -4.92 -3.16
C LEU A 95 -7.62 -6.32 -3.35
N THR A 96 -8.14 -6.94 -2.28
CA THR A 96 -8.83 -8.24 -2.33
C THR A 96 -10.09 -8.17 -3.21
N GLU A 97 -10.88 -7.11 -3.07
CA GLU A 97 -12.07 -6.88 -3.90
C GLU A 97 -11.68 -6.63 -5.37
N MET A 98 -10.59 -5.90 -5.62
CA MET A 98 -10.10 -5.64 -6.97
C MET A 98 -9.58 -6.90 -7.68
N ILE A 99 -8.92 -7.82 -6.95
CA ILE A 99 -8.49 -9.12 -7.50
C ILE A 99 -9.67 -9.91 -8.07
N ALA A 100 -10.86 -9.79 -7.47
CA ALA A 100 -12.04 -10.52 -7.92
C ALA A 100 -12.65 -9.98 -9.24
N VAL A 101 -12.33 -8.74 -9.63
CA VAL A 101 -12.90 -8.08 -10.82
C VAL A 101 -11.89 -7.89 -11.96
N ILE A 102 -10.60 -8.08 -11.71
CA ILE A 102 -9.57 -7.97 -12.74
C ILE A 102 -9.49 -9.27 -13.55
N GLU A 103 -9.58 -9.16 -14.88
CA GLU A 103 -9.47 -10.33 -15.77
C GLU A 103 -8.01 -10.65 -16.13
N ASN A 104 -7.09 -9.69 -15.98
CA ASN A 104 -5.69 -9.89 -16.27
C ASN A 104 -5.03 -10.76 -15.19
N ILE A 105 -4.75 -12.02 -15.56
CA ILE A 105 -4.17 -13.05 -14.67
C ILE A 105 -2.82 -12.62 -14.09
N GLU A 106 -1.97 -11.94 -14.86
CA GLU A 106 -0.66 -11.48 -14.40
C GLU A 106 -0.82 -10.43 -13.30
N VAL A 107 -1.73 -9.47 -13.52
CA VAL A 107 -2.07 -8.44 -12.52
C VAL A 107 -2.73 -9.07 -11.29
N CYS A 108 -3.66 -10.01 -11.46
CA CYS A 108 -4.27 -10.71 -10.33
C CYS A 108 -3.25 -11.49 -9.50
N SER A 109 -2.30 -12.16 -10.15
CA SER A 109 -1.23 -12.91 -9.48
C SER A 109 -0.31 -11.97 -8.69
N LEU A 110 0.07 -10.84 -9.32
CA LEU A 110 0.85 -9.78 -8.68
C LEU A 110 0.13 -9.24 -7.43
N LEU A 111 -1.13 -8.80 -7.60
CA LEU A 111 -1.93 -8.25 -6.51
C LEU A 111 -2.14 -9.28 -5.39
N SER A 112 -2.41 -10.54 -5.72
CA SER A 112 -2.61 -11.60 -4.72
C SER A 112 -1.37 -11.80 -3.86
N TYR A 113 -0.19 -11.87 -4.49
CA TYR A 113 1.08 -12.04 -3.79
C TYR A 113 1.34 -10.87 -2.82
N TRP A 114 1.28 -9.63 -3.32
CA TRP A 114 1.59 -8.46 -2.51
C TRP A 114 0.54 -8.19 -1.43
N THR A 115 -0.75 -8.44 -1.71
CA THR A 115 -1.84 -8.30 -0.73
C THR A 115 -1.65 -9.29 0.43
N ALA A 116 -1.24 -10.53 0.14
CA ALA A 116 -0.94 -11.51 1.18
C ALA A 116 0.27 -11.08 2.04
N ALA A 117 1.33 -10.58 1.41
CA ALA A 117 2.49 -10.06 2.14
C ALA A 117 2.14 -8.85 3.02
N MET A 118 1.36 -7.90 2.49
CA MET A 118 0.86 -6.74 3.23
C MET A 118 0.03 -7.17 4.43
N LYS A 119 -0.84 -8.17 4.27
CA LYS A 119 -1.64 -8.72 5.37
C LYS A 119 -0.76 -9.25 6.51
N ILE A 120 0.28 -10.02 6.18
CA ILE A 120 1.21 -10.55 7.19
C ILE A 120 1.87 -9.42 7.99
N GLU A 121 2.34 -8.38 7.30
CA GLU A 121 2.96 -7.23 7.98
C GLU A 121 1.96 -6.43 8.81
N ASN A 122 0.71 -6.31 8.34
CA ASN A 122 -0.36 -5.65 9.09
C ASN A 122 -0.75 -6.39 10.37
N ASP A 123 -0.83 -7.72 10.30
CA ASP A 123 -1.10 -8.59 11.44
C ASP A 123 0.05 -8.48 12.47
N ASP A 124 1.30 -8.38 12.02
CA ASP A 124 2.47 -8.15 12.89
C ASP A 124 2.40 -6.75 13.56
N ILE A 125 2.00 -5.70 12.85
CA ILE A 125 1.75 -4.37 13.44
C ILE A 125 0.68 -4.46 14.53
N ALA A 126 -0.46 -5.11 14.25
CA ALA A 126 -1.56 -5.28 15.21
C ALA A 126 -1.08 -5.95 16.51
N SER A 127 -0.35 -7.07 16.39
CA SER A 127 0.16 -7.82 17.53
C SER A 127 1.08 -6.99 18.44
N LYS A 128 1.88 -6.09 17.85
CA LYS A 128 2.81 -5.24 18.58
C LYS A 128 2.13 -4.06 19.27
N ILE A 129 1.10 -3.51 18.63
CA ILE A 129 0.25 -2.48 19.27
C ILE A 129 -0.47 -3.09 20.48
N GLU A 130 -1.08 -4.26 20.33
CA GLU A 130 -1.74 -4.97 21.42
C GLU A 130 -0.76 -5.26 22.57
N TYR A 131 0.42 -5.80 22.26
CA TYR A 131 1.45 -6.04 23.26
C TYR A 131 1.84 -4.76 24.01
N ALA A 132 2.07 -3.64 23.30
CA ALA A 132 2.42 -2.36 23.94
C ALA A 132 1.33 -1.88 24.94
N HIS A 133 0.05 -2.12 24.65
CA HIS A 133 -1.05 -1.79 25.56
C HIS A 133 -1.12 -2.69 26.81
N THR A 134 -0.56 -3.89 26.77
CA THR A 134 -0.59 -4.82 27.93
C THR A 134 0.49 -4.58 28.99
N ILE A 135 1.54 -3.80 28.67
CA ILE A 135 2.68 -3.52 29.57
C ILE A 135 2.69 -2.09 30.12
N THR A 136 1.65 -1.30 29.78
CA THR A 136 1.47 0.07 30.27
C THR A 136 0.37 0.10 31.34
#